data_AF-A0A0D0ANH4-F1
#
_entry.id   AF-A0A0D0ANH4-F1
#
_cell.length_a   1.000
_cell.length_b   1.000
_cell.length_c   1.000
_cell.angle_alpha   90.00
_cell.angle_beta   90.00
_cell.angle_gamma   90.00
#
_symmetry.space_group_name_H-M   'P 1'
#
loop_
_entity.id
_entity.type
_entity.pdbx_description
1 polymer ?
#
loop_
_entity_poly.entity_id
_entity_poly.type
_entity_poly.pdbx_seq_one_letter_code
_entity_poly.pdbx_strand_id
1 'polypeptide(L)'
;SPNDLHCPNRETHQNIKFWTKADFLKWLDSARGDGHNRGKLLFLVDEHGEPIPELIIKAIRKALRAAWTELAIRGLAPLSWGRVTASAAELTNMIMEKAFPLFRLADNGWKLDYLATASYTSWRRNNLNESGNYRKGSNSDGDEKLSSSKGK
;
A
#
# COMPACT_ATOMS: atom_id res chain seq x y z
N SER A 1 19.05 26.85 -10.27
CA SER A 1 19.40 25.97 -9.14
C SER A 1 18.62 24.70 -9.25
N PRO A 2 19.25 23.52 -9.18
CA PRO A 2 18.51 22.29 -9.04
C PRO A 2 17.95 22.27 -7.61
N ASN A 3 16.63 22.09 -7.48
CA ASN A 3 15.99 21.94 -6.19
C ASN A 3 16.60 20.72 -5.50
N ASP A 4 17.43 20.94 -4.49
CA ASP A 4 17.76 19.91 -3.51
C ASP A 4 16.44 19.48 -2.85
N LEU A 5 15.90 18.38 -3.34
CA LEU A 5 14.81 17.64 -2.72
C LEU A 5 15.33 17.14 -1.37
N HIS A 6 15.29 18.01 -0.36
CA HIS A 6 15.63 17.64 1.00
C HIS A 6 14.65 16.56 1.43
N CYS A 7 15.16 15.38 1.80
CA CYS A 7 14.32 14.34 2.38
C CYS A 7 13.51 14.94 3.53
N PRO A 8 12.17 14.79 3.54
CA PRO A 8 11.36 15.27 4.64
C PRO A 8 11.90 14.78 5.97
N ASN A 9 12.02 15.68 6.93
CA ASN A 9 12.52 15.36 8.27
C ASN A 9 11.71 16.11 9.34
N ARG A 10 11.98 15.77 10.60
CA ARG A 10 11.28 16.33 11.78
C ARG A 10 11.37 17.86 11.86
N GLU A 11 12.46 18.45 11.38
CA GLU A 11 12.69 19.91 11.45
C GLU A 11 11.87 20.66 10.40
N THR A 12 11.75 20.08 9.20
CA THR A 12 11.01 20.64 8.06
C THR A 12 9.51 20.40 8.15
N HIS A 13 9.06 19.32 8.79
CA HIS A 13 7.63 19.00 8.94
C HIS A 13 7.28 18.72 10.41
N GLN A 14 7.32 19.77 11.22
CA GLN A 14 7.12 19.72 12.67
C GLN A 14 5.71 19.26 13.08
N ASN A 15 4.72 19.41 12.18
CA ASN A 15 3.34 18.98 12.42
C ASN A 15 3.17 17.45 12.34
N ILE A 16 4.14 16.74 11.77
CA ILE A 16 4.08 15.28 11.65
C ILE A 16 4.47 14.63 12.98
N LYS A 17 3.46 14.06 13.65
CA LYS A 17 3.63 13.46 14.99
C LYS A 17 4.27 12.07 14.97
N PHE A 18 4.04 11.30 13.91
CA PHE A 18 4.38 9.88 13.86
C PHE A 18 5.41 9.61 12.77
N TRP A 19 6.66 9.98 13.05
CA TRP A 19 7.78 9.70 12.16
C TRP A 19 8.27 8.27 12.29
N THR A 20 8.13 7.64 13.45
CA THR A 20 8.42 6.20 13.64
C THR A 20 7.16 5.43 14.06
N LYS A 21 7.20 4.10 13.88
CA LYS A 21 6.17 3.20 14.41
C LYS A 21 6.07 3.27 15.94
N ALA A 22 7.18 3.50 16.63
CA ALA A 22 7.23 3.63 18.08
C ALA A 22 6.45 4.86 18.56
N ASP A 23 6.60 6.00 17.87
CA ASP A 23 5.84 7.23 18.15
C ASP A 23 4.32 6.96 18.11
N PHE A 24 3.86 6.26 17.07
CA PHE A 24 2.46 5.91 16.90
C PHE A 24 1.96 4.91 17.95
N LEU A 25 2.73 3.86 18.24
CA LEU A 25 2.33 2.84 19.22
C LEU A 25 2.27 3.41 20.64
N LYS A 26 3.23 4.26 21.02
CA LYS A 26 3.22 4.96 22.31
C LYS A 26 1.98 5.83 22.45
N TRP A 27 1.66 6.61 21.41
CA TRP A 27 0.44 7.41 21.39
C TRP A 27 -0.82 6.54 21.45
N LEU A 28 -0.86 5.41 20.73
CA LEU A 28 -2.01 4.52 20.72
C LEU A 28 -2.25 3.89 22.09
N ASP A 29 -1.20 3.53 22.82
CA ASP A 29 -1.29 2.98 24.17
C ASP A 29 -1.85 4.01 25.16
N SER A 30 -1.34 5.24 25.14
CA SER A 30 -1.90 6.35 25.92
C SER A 30 -3.36 6.66 25.56
N ALA A 31 -3.70 6.59 24.26
CA ALA A 31 -5.05 6.86 23.77
C ALA A 31 -6.08 5.78 24.15
N ARG A 32 -5.65 4.54 24.36
CA ARG A 32 -6.54 3.44 24.78
C ARG A 32 -7.14 3.67 26.17
N GLY A 33 -6.51 4.51 27.00
CA GLY A 33 -7.07 4.97 28.28
C GLY A 33 -8.28 5.92 28.14
N ASP A 34 -8.45 6.57 26.98
CA ASP A 34 -9.41 7.67 26.80
C ASP A 34 -10.73 7.27 26.11
N GLY A 35 -10.98 5.98 25.89
CA GLY A 35 -12.27 5.45 25.40
C GLY A 35 -12.70 5.88 23.98
N HIS A 36 -11.93 6.71 23.27
CA HIS A 36 -12.23 7.06 21.88
C HIS A 36 -11.78 5.94 20.94
N ASN A 37 -12.71 5.43 20.13
CA ASN A 37 -12.49 4.39 19.13
C ASN A 37 -11.68 4.99 17.95
N ARG A 38 -10.39 5.18 18.15
CA ARG A 38 -9.49 5.89 17.25
C ARG A 38 -9.11 4.96 16.08
N GLY A 39 -9.47 5.38 14.87
CA GLY A 39 -9.39 4.56 13.65
C GLY A 39 -8.00 3.99 13.34
N LYS A 40 -7.97 2.85 12.65
CA LYS A 40 -6.75 2.06 12.34
C LYS A 40 -5.71 2.78 11.45
N LEU A 41 -5.99 3.98 10.94
CA LEU A 41 -5.19 4.68 9.94
C LEU A 41 -4.81 6.12 10.32
N LEU A 42 -4.91 6.51 11.59
CA LEU A 42 -4.60 7.88 12.04
C LEU A 42 -3.13 8.31 11.86
N PHE A 43 -2.24 7.36 11.55
CA PHE A 43 -0.87 7.66 11.17
C PHE A 43 -0.73 8.15 9.73
N LEU A 44 -1.77 7.99 8.90
CA LEU A 44 -1.84 8.56 7.56
C LEU A 44 -2.37 9.99 7.70
N VAL A 45 -1.43 10.92 7.63
CA VAL A 45 -1.67 12.36 7.61
C VAL A 45 -1.00 12.96 6.39
N ASP A 46 -1.50 14.12 5.95
CA ASP A 46 -0.85 14.91 4.92
C ASP A 46 0.40 15.66 5.45
N GLU A 47 1.01 16.49 4.61
CA GLU A 47 2.18 17.32 4.94
C GLU A 47 1.93 18.34 6.07
N HIS A 48 0.68 18.71 6.32
CA HIS A 48 0.30 19.61 7.39
C HIS A 48 -0.02 18.87 8.70
N GLY A 49 -0.02 17.52 8.68
CA GLY A 49 -0.36 16.71 9.84
C GLY A 49 -1.87 16.44 9.97
N GLU A 50 -2.65 16.74 8.94
CA GLU A 50 -4.10 16.56 8.95
C GLU A 50 -4.51 15.16 8.48
N PRO A 51 -5.61 14.58 9.01
CA PRO A 51 -6.06 13.26 8.60
C PRO A 51 -6.39 13.16 7.11
N ILE A 52 -5.92 12.09 6.47
CA ILE A 52 -6.23 11.84 5.06
C ILE A 52 -7.73 11.52 4.87
N PRO A 53 -8.45 12.16 3.93
CA PRO A 53 -9.86 11.85 3.66
C PRO A 53 -10.09 10.39 3.24
N GLU A 54 -11.24 9.82 3.59
CA GLU A 54 -11.56 8.41 3.28
C GLU A 54 -11.50 8.09 1.77
N LEU A 55 -11.84 9.05 0.91
CA LEU A 55 -11.70 8.91 -0.54
C LEU A 55 -10.24 8.65 -0.96
N ILE A 56 -9.30 9.36 -0.35
CA ILE A 56 -7.86 9.20 -0.60
C ILE A 56 -7.35 7.91 0.03
N ILE A 57 -7.84 7.52 1.22
CA ILE A 57 -7.55 6.21 1.82
C ILE A 57 -7.96 5.06 0.88
N LYS A 58 -9.11 5.16 0.23
CA LYS A 58 -9.55 4.19 -0.79
C LYS A 58 -8.59 4.16 -1.98
N ALA A 59 -8.12 5.32 -2.45
CA ALA A 59 -7.14 5.42 -3.53
C ALA A 59 -5.79 4.79 -3.15
N ILE A 60 -5.29 5.07 -1.94
CA ILE A 60 -4.07 4.47 -1.38
C ILE A 60 -4.18 2.94 -1.35
N ARG A 61 -5.27 2.41 -0.81
CA ARG A 61 -5.49 0.95 -0.76
C ARG A 61 -5.57 0.34 -2.16
N LYS A 62 -6.18 1.03 -3.12
CA LYS A 62 -6.24 0.58 -4.52
C LYS A 62 -4.86 0.52 -5.15
N ALA A 63 -4.05 1.56 -4.99
CA ALA A 63 -2.68 1.60 -5.51
C ALA A 63 -1.79 0.54 -4.85
N LEU A 64 -1.91 0.34 -3.54
CA LEU A 64 -1.15 -0.68 -2.83
C LEU A 64 -1.45 -2.09 -3.35
N ARG A 65 -2.73 -2.40 -3.59
CA ARG A 65 -3.11 -3.68 -4.21
C ARG A 65 -2.58 -3.82 -5.64
N ALA A 66 -2.57 -2.74 -6.42
CA ALA A 66 -1.98 -2.74 -7.76
C ALA A 66 -0.47 -3.00 -7.72
N ALA A 67 0.25 -2.41 -6.75
CA ALA A 67 1.66 -2.69 -6.52
C ALA A 67 1.88 -4.18 -6.18
N TRP A 68 1.02 -4.78 -5.35
CA TRP A 68 1.11 -6.22 -5.07
C TRP A 68 0.78 -7.11 -6.28
N THR A 69 -0.16 -6.69 -7.13
CA THR A 69 -0.39 -7.36 -8.41
C THR A 69 0.86 -7.33 -9.28
N GLU A 70 1.56 -6.19 -9.34
CA GLU A 70 2.82 -6.06 -10.08
C GLU A 70 3.90 -7.00 -9.51
N LEU A 71 4.00 -7.11 -8.17
CA LEU A 71 4.89 -8.08 -7.53
C LEU A 71 4.54 -9.51 -7.94
N ALA A 72 3.25 -9.87 -7.96
CA ALA A 72 2.81 -11.21 -8.32
C ALA A 72 3.11 -11.55 -9.78
N ILE A 73 2.86 -10.62 -10.70
CA ILE A 73 3.18 -10.78 -12.13
C ILE A 73 4.69 -11.02 -12.33
N ARG A 74 5.53 -10.34 -11.53
CA ARG A 74 6.99 -10.48 -11.57
C ARG A 74 7.54 -11.68 -10.77
N GLY A 75 6.69 -12.47 -10.12
CA GLY A 75 7.12 -13.57 -9.24
C GLY A 75 7.82 -13.11 -7.96
N LEU A 76 7.60 -11.87 -7.53
CA LEU A 76 8.20 -11.23 -6.35
C LEU A 76 7.23 -11.15 -5.15
N ALA A 77 6.00 -11.63 -5.29
CA ALA A 77 5.00 -11.57 -4.23
C ALA A 77 5.39 -12.48 -3.03
N PRO A 78 5.51 -11.94 -1.81
CA PRO A 78 5.94 -12.75 -0.67
C PRO A 78 4.82 -13.64 -0.11
N LEU A 79 5.18 -14.61 0.75
CA LEU A 79 4.20 -15.44 1.47
C LEU A 79 3.42 -14.62 2.51
N SER A 80 4.11 -13.72 3.19
CA SER A 80 3.55 -12.74 4.12
C SER A 80 4.36 -11.45 4.00
N TRP A 81 3.75 -10.32 4.33
CA TRP A 81 4.45 -9.03 4.21
C TRP A 81 5.68 -8.95 5.12
N GLY A 82 5.65 -9.57 6.30
CA GLY A 82 6.82 -9.67 7.18
C GLY A 82 7.98 -10.51 6.63
N ARG A 83 7.81 -11.17 5.47
CA ARG A 83 8.85 -11.92 4.74
C ARG A 83 9.10 -11.33 3.35
N VAL A 84 8.77 -10.05 3.16
CA VAL A 84 9.02 -9.33 1.91
C VAL A 84 10.53 -9.27 1.63
N THR A 85 10.92 -9.47 0.38
CA THR A 85 12.31 -9.32 -0.06
C THR A 85 12.64 -7.84 -0.26
N ALA A 86 13.93 -7.48 -0.21
CA ALA A 86 14.36 -6.09 -0.41
C ALA A 86 13.82 -5.50 -1.72
N SER A 87 13.94 -6.22 -2.84
CA SER A 87 13.46 -5.76 -4.15
C SER A 87 11.94 -5.58 -4.21
N ALA A 88 11.17 -6.44 -3.53
CA ALA A 88 9.72 -6.33 -3.48
C ALA A 88 9.27 -5.14 -2.62
N ALA A 89 9.96 -4.90 -1.50
CA ALA A 89 9.73 -3.74 -0.65
C ALA A 89 10.09 -2.44 -1.39
N GLU A 90 11.25 -2.38 -2.03
CA GLU A 90 11.71 -1.23 -2.82
C GLU A 90 10.73 -0.87 -3.94
N LEU A 91 10.31 -1.84 -4.74
CA LEU A 91 9.33 -1.60 -5.81
C LEU A 91 8.00 -1.07 -5.27
N THR A 92 7.54 -1.61 -4.14
CA THR A 92 6.30 -1.14 -3.51
C THR A 92 6.44 0.28 -2.97
N ASN A 93 7.53 0.58 -2.26
CA ASN A 93 7.84 1.92 -1.76
C ASN A 93 7.91 2.92 -2.93
N MET A 94 8.63 2.59 -3.99
CA MET A 94 8.74 3.43 -5.18
C MET A 94 7.38 3.77 -5.80
N ILE A 95 6.52 2.75 -6.02
CA ILE A 95 5.18 2.97 -6.60
C ILE A 95 4.33 3.85 -5.68
N MET A 96 4.34 3.55 -4.38
CA MET A 96 3.45 4.19 -3.42
C MET A 96 3.88 5.62 -3.07
N GLU A 97 5.18 5.88 -2.89
CA GLU A 97 5.70 7.22 -2.63
C GLU A 97 5.58 8.13 -3.85
N LYS A 98 5.70 7.57 -5.06
CA LYS A 98 5.46 8.34 -6.30
C LYS A 98 4.00 8.76 -6.41
N ALA A 99 3.06 7.90 -6.03
CA ALA A 99 1.63 8.21 -6.09
C ALA A 99 1.12 9.03 -4.89
N PHE A 100 1.71 8.82 -3.71
CA PHE A 100 1.29 9.43 -2.45
C PHE A 100 2.54 9.85 -1.65
N PRO A 101 3.04 11.09 -1.84
CA PRO A 101 4.24 11.59 -1.17
C PRO A 101 4.20 11.53 0.36
N LEU A 102 3.01 11.44 0.98
CA LEU A 102 2.84 11.26 2.44
C LEU A 102 3.60 10.06 3.01
N PHE A 103 3.89 9.03 2.20
CA PHE A 103 4.68 7.88 2.64
C PHE A 103 6.16 8.20 2.84
N ARG A 104 6.65 9.33 2.31
CA ARG A 104 7.99 9.87 2.59
C ARG A 104 8.07 10.57 3.95
N LEU A 105 6.92 10.91 4.55
CA LEU A 105 6.82 11.51 5.89
C LEU A 105 6.91 10.41 6.97
N ALA A 106 7.91 9.54 6.86
CA ALA A 106 8.09 8.37 7.72
C ALA A 106 9.55 7.91 7.71
N ASP A 107 10.08 7.58 8.88
CA ASP A 107 11.38 6.94 9.02
C ASP A 107 11.29 5.49 8.54
N ASN A 108 12.21 5.08 7.67
CA ASN A 108 12.34 3.71 7.16
C ASN A 108 11.04 3.15 6.54
N GLY A 109 10.18 4.02 5.97
CA GLY A 109 8.94 3.60 5.31
C GLY A 109 7.89 2.95 6.22
N TRP A 110 8.00 3.10 7.55
CA TRP A 110 7.22 2.30 8.51
C TRP A 110 5.70 2.40 8.31
N LYS A 111 5.18 3.54 7.84
CA LYS A 111 3.74 3.76 7.60
C LYS A 111 3.21 2.81 6.53
N LEU A 112 3.95 2.70 5.43
CA LEU A 112 3.58 1.81 4.33
C LEU A 112 3.72 0.35 4.75
N ASP A 113 4.79 0.03 5.47
CA ASP A 113 5.05 -1.32 5.96
C ASP A 113 3.99 -1.79 6.96
N TYR A 114 3.55 -0.90 7.85
CA TYR A 114 2.46 -1.16 8.80
C TYR A 114 1.12 -1.34 8.09
N LEU A 115 0.80 -0.49 7.12
CA LEU A 115 -0.42 -0.60 6.30
C LEU A 115 -0.45 -1.92 5.51
N ALA A 116 0.67 -2.26 4.89
CA ALA A 116 0.80 -3.45 4.07
C ALA A 116 0.71 -4.71 4.93
N THR A 117 1.41 -4.77 6.06
CA THR A 117 1.31 -5.88 7.02
C THR A 117 -0.13 -6.13 7.46
N ALA A 118 -0.91 -5.09 7.72
CA ALA A 118 -2.29 -5.20 8.18
C ALA A 118 -3.27 -5.73 7.10
N SER A 119 -2.94 -5.62 5.82
CA SER A 119 -3.91 -5.87 4.72
C SER A 119 -3.45 -6.88 3.66
N TYR A 120 -2.16 -7.18 3.59
CA TYR A 120 -1.58 -8.07 2.57
C TYR A 120 -2.15 -9.48 2.63
N THR A 121 -2.23 -10.09 3.81
CA THR A 121 -2.71 -11.49 3.96
C THR A 121 -4.11 -11.68 3.40
N SER A 122 -5.00 -10.70 3.60
CA SER A 122 -6.35 -10.72 3.05
C SER A 122 -6.35 -10.63 1.51
N TRP A 123 -5.53 -9.73 0.95
CA TRP A 123 -5.37 -9.62 -0.50
C TRP A 123 -4.76 -10.88 -1.11
N ARG A 124 -3.67 -11.41 -0.53
CA ARG A 124 -2.98 -12.62 -1.01
C ARG A 124 -3.94 -13.79 -1.13
N ARG A 125 -4.72 -14.05 -0.07
CA ARG A 125 -5.69 -15.16 -0.04
C ARG A 125 -6.69 -15.10 -1.19
N ASN A 126 -7.10 -13.90 -1.58
CA ASN A 126 -8.12 -13.70 -2.60
C ASN A 126 -7.54 -13.66 -4.03
N ASN A 127 -6.28 -13.28 -4.19
CA ASN A 127 -5.69 -12.99 -5.50
C ASN A 127 -4.60 -13.99 -5.92
N LEU A 128 -3.95 -14.70 -4.99
CA LEU A 128 -2.88 -15.66 -5.30
C LEU A 128 -3.32 -17.09 -4.98
N ASN A 129 -2.83 -18.05 -5.77
CA ASN A 129 -2.93 -19.46 -5.42
C ASN A 129 -1.86 -19.85 -4.36
N GLU A 130 -1.85 -21.10 -3.92
CA GLU A 130 -0.89 -21.58 -2.90
C GLU A 130 0.56 -21.39 -3.35
N SER A 131 0.82 -21.58 -4.65
CA SER A 131 2.12 -21.39 -5.30
C SER A 131 2.52 -19.92 -5.48
N GLY A 132 1.68 -18.95 -5.09
CA GLY A 132 1.97 -17.52 -5.23
C GLY A 132 1.68 -16.94 -6.62
N ASN A 133 1.12 -17.72 -7.53
CA ASN A 133 0.75 -17.26 -8.87
C ASN A 133 -0.55 -16.46 -8.81
N TYR A 134 -0.61 -15.40 -9.61
CA TYR A 134 -1.81 -14.59 -9.74
C TYR A 134 -2.97 -15.43 -10.27
N ARG A 135 -4.09 -15.44 -9.56
CA ARG A 135 -5.33 -16.08 -10.00
C ARG A 135 -5.85 -15.27 -11.17
N LYS A 136 -5.58 -15.74 -12.39
CA LYS A 136 -6.23 -15.20 -13.59
C LYS A 136 -7.73 -15.38 -13.35
N GLY A 137 -8.49 -14.28 -13.40
CA GLY A 137 -9.94 -14.36 -13.31
C GLY A 137 -10.43 -15.38 -14.34
N SER A 138 -11.38 -16.21 -13.95
CA SER A 138 -12.14 -17.02 -14.89
C SER A 138 -12.83 -16.06 -15.86
N ASN A 139 -12.21 -15.76 -16.99
CA ASN A 139 -12.96 -15.43 -18.18
C ASN A 139 -13.68 -16.73 -18.54
N SER A 140 -14.95 -16.81 -18.22
CA SER A 140 -15.86 -17.68 -18.93
C SER A 140 -15.87 -17.19 -20.38
N ASP A 141 -15.04 -17.82 -21.21
CA ASP A 141 -15.20 -17.79 -22.66
C ASP A 141 -16.62 -18.26 -22.99
N GLY A 142 -17.37 -17.38 -23.66
CA GLY A 142 -18.69 -17.66 -24.21
C GLY A 142 -18.70 -17.26 -25.68
N ASP A 143 -18.59 -18.29 -26.51
CA ASP A 143 -18.98 -18.39 -27.93
C ASP A 143 -18.07 -17.80 -29.01
N GLU A 144 -17.16 -18.68 -29.45
CA GLU A 144 -16.95 -18.98 -30.86
C GLU A 144 -18.30 -19.27 -31.56
N LYS A 145 -18.75 -18.39 -32.45
CA LYS A 145 -19.52 -18.82 -33.63
C LYS A 145 -18.83 -18.38 -34.89
N LEU A 146 -18.02 -19.30 -35.39
CA LEU A 146 -17.70 -19.48 -36.79
C LEU A 146 -19.00 -19.55 -37.62
N SER A 147 -19.37 -18.46 -38.30
CA SER A 147 -20.25 -18.54 -39.47
C SER A 147 -19.41 -18.23 -40.71
N SER A 148 -18.84 -19.30 -41.24
CA SER A 148 -18.47 -19.39 -42.64
C SER A 148 -19.72 -19.19 -43.50
N SER A 149 -19.74 -18.20 -44.38
CA SER A 149 -20.56 -18.26 -45.59
C SER A 149 -19.78 -17.73 -46.79
N LYS A 150 -19.61 -18.67 -47.71
CA LYS A 150 -18.96 -18.60 -49.02
C LYS A 150 -19.81 -17.74 -49.96
N GLY A 151 -19.13 -17.06 -50.88
CA GLY A 151 -19.78 -16.29 -51.94
C GLY A 151 -20.61 -17.13 -52.91
N LYS A 152 -21.45 -16.38 -53.64
CA LYS A 152 -21.86 -16.63 -55.02
C LYS A 152 -22.00 -15.27 -55.68
#